data_AF-A0A5C7XQQ7-F1
#
_entry.id   AF-A0A5C7XQQ7-F1
#
_cell.length_a   1.000
_cell.length_b   1.000
_cell.length_c   1.000
_cell.angle_alpha   90.00
_cell.angle_beta   90.00
_cell.angle_gamma   90.00
#
_symmetry.space_group_name_H-M   'P 1'
#
loop_
_entity.id
_entity.type
_entity.pdbx_description
1 polymer ?
#
loop_
_entity_poly.entity_id
_entity_poly.type
_entity_poly.pdbx_seq_one_letter_code
_entity_poly.pdbx_strand_id
1 'polypeptide(L)'
;MDLHPDSYSGILTATTMWWGLVVLNAIGTGNVYFAATGKGEIWVGVMSGSFSALLTIVTAYGDASWRYPIARGQYVQFAVNTVITAGVFYFLYVAAYYAGRRHPIRRKQSMEYRVHPRHRELDS
;
A
#
# COMPACT_ATOMS: atom_id res chain seq x y z
N MET A 1 1.06 -18.93 -18.21
CA MET A 1 2.18 -18.03 -17.91
C MET A 1 1.60 -16.69 -17.52
N ASP A 2 1.90 -16.22 -16.30
CA ASP A 2 1.45 -14.92 -15.82
C ASP A 2 2.38 -13.86 -16.43
N LEU A 3 1.88 -13.02 -17.33
CA LEU A 3 2.72 -12.09 -18.09
C LEU A 3 3.35 -11.04 -17.16
N HIS A 4 2.68 -10.68 -16.05
CA HIS A 4 3.07 -9.59 -15.15
C HIS A 4 2.93 -10.01 -13.68
N PRO A 5 3.77 -10.95 -13.20
CA PRO A 5 3.57 -11.63 -11.92
C PRO A 5 3.53 -10.70 -10.70
N ASP A 6 4.12 -9.51 -10.80
CA ASP A 6 4.18 -8.53 -9.70
C ASP A 6 3.37 -7.25 -9.99
N SER A 7 2.58 -7.20 -11.05
CA SER A 7 1.72 -6.03 -11.30
C SER A 7 0.51 -5.99 -10.37
N TYR A 8 0.09 -4.79 -9.99
CA TYR A 8 -1.23 -4.53 -9.44
C TYR A 8 -2.23 -4.50 -10.59
N SER A 9 -3.26 -5.34 -10.46
CA SER A 9 -4.40 -5.49 -11.38
C SER A 9 -4.03 -5.70 -12.86
N GLY A 10 -2.83 -6.16 -13.18
CA GLY A 10 -2.35 -6.31 -14.56
C GLY A 10 -1.89 -5.04 -15.27
N ILE A 11 -2.02 -3.88 -14.63
CA ILE A 11 -1.87 -2.57 -15.30
C ILE A 11 -0.67 -1.81 -14.75
N LEU A 12 -0.45 -1.87 -13.44
CA LEU A 12 0.56 -1.07 -12.77
C LEU A 12 1.66 -1.96 -12.19
N THR A 13 2.91 -1.82 -12.64
CA THR A 13 4.00 -2.60 -12.07
C THR A 13 4.16 -2.31 -10.56
N ALA A 14 4.59 -3.30 -9.76
CA ALA A 14 4.88 -3.06 -8.35
C ALA A 14 5.84 -1.88 -8.17
N THR A 15 6.93 -1.82 -8.93
CA THR A 15 7.90 -0.72 -8.85
C THR A 15 7.26 0.65 -9.03
N THR A 16 6.42 0.82 -10.06
CA THR A 16 5.73 2.10 -10.32
C THR A 16 4.75 2.43 -9.20
N MET A 17 3.96 1.45 -8.73
CA MET A 17 3.04 1.64 -7.61
C MET A 17 3.76 2.10 -6.35
N TRP A 18 4.87 1.44 -6.00
CA TRP A 18 5.63 1.71 -4.78
C TRP A 18 6.33 3.06 -4.81
N TRP A 19 6.86 3.49 -5.96
CA TRP A 19 7.36 4.86 -6.11
C TRP A 19 6.24 5.91 -6.07
N GLY A 20 5.07 5.62 -6.65
CA GLY A 20 3.89 6.47 -6.53
C GLY A 20 3.48 6.67 -5.07
N LEU A 21 3.50 5.60 -4.27
CA LEU A 21 3.26 5.67 -2.83
C LEU A 21 4.29 6.54 -2.10
N VAL A 22 5.58 6.43 -2.44
CA VAL A 22 6.62 7.31 -1.87
C VAL A 22 6.30 8.79 -2.11
N VAL A 23 5.96 9.16 -3.34
CA VAL A 23 5.63 10.55 -3.69
C VAL A 23 4.40 11.03 -2.91
N LEU A 24 3.33 10.23 -2.89
CA LEU A 24 2.10 10.57 -2.18
C LEU A 24 2.33 10.71 -0.67
N ASN A 25 3.09 9.81 -0.06
CA ASN A 25 3.41 9.89 1.36
C ASN A 25 4.35 11.04 1.70
N ALA A 26 5.25 11.43 0.80
CA ALA A 26 6.06 12.63 0.97
C ALA A 26 5.20 13.90 1.01
N ILE A 27 4.26 14.04 0.08
CA ILE A 27 3.29 15.15 0.07
C ILE A 27 2.43 15.12 1.33
N GLY A 28 1.87 13.95 1.67
CA GLY A 28 1.02 13.80 2.85
C GLY A 28 1.75 14.13 4.15
N THR A 29 2.98 13.66 4.30
CA THR A 29 3.84 13.99 5.46
C THR A 29 4.14 15.49 5.52
N GLY A 30 4.45 16.11 4.38
CA GLY A 30 4.66 17.57 4.32
C GLY A 30 3.45 18.36 4.78
N ASN A 31 2.24 17.98 4.33
CA ASN A 31 0.99 18.61 4.75
C ASN A 31 0.73 18.43 6.25
N VAL A 32 0.97 17.24 6.79
CA VAL A 32 0.87 16.97 8.24
C VAL A 32 1.87 17.82 9.03
N TYR A 33 3.10 17.95 8.54
CA TYR A 33 4.14 18.76 9.18
C TYR A 33 3.79 20.26 9.19
N PHE A 34 3.30 20.80 8.06
CA PHE A 34 2.88 22.20 7.99
C PHE A 34 1.68 22.49 8.89
N ALA A 35 0.70 21.58 8.93
CA ALA A 35 -0.42 21.67 9.87
C ALA A 35 0.04 21.65 11.33
N ALA A 36 0.95 20.74 11.69
CA ALA A 36 1.48 20.59 13.05
C ALA A 36 2.32 21.79 13.50
N THR A 37 2.99 22.48 12.58
CA THR A 37 3.80 23.68 12.87
C THR A 37 3.02 24.99 12.79
N GLY A 38 1.71 24.93 12.56
CA GLY A 38 0.85 26.11 12.42
C GLY A 38 1.11 26.94 11.14
N LYS A 39 1.86 26.37 10.18
CA LYS A 39 2.21 27.01 8.89
C LYS A 39 1.24 26.65 7.76
N GLY A 40 0.30 25.74 8.02
CA GLY A 40 -0.69 25.30 7.05
C GLY A 40 -2.04 25.00 7.70
N GLU A 41 -3.05 24.82 6.86
CA GLU A 41 -4.41 24.50 7.26
C GLU A 41 -4.48 23.12 7.94
N ILE A 42 -4.96 23.08 9.19
CA ILE A 42 -5.05 21.84 9.98
C ILE A 42 -5.83 20.76 9.22
N TRP A 43 -6.93 21.14 8.57
CA TRP A 43 -7.78 20.20 7.84
C TRP A 43 -7.05 19.56 6.65
N VAL A 44 -6.14 20.27 5.98
CA VAL A 44 -5.33 19.72 4.87
C VAL A 44 -4.37 18.65 5.40
N GLY A 45 -3.74 18.90 6.55
CA GLY A 45 -2.88 17.92 7.22
C GLY A 45 -3.66 16.66 7.61
N VAL A 46 -4.81 16.83 8.27
CA VAL A 46 -5.67 15.71 8.71
C VAL A 46 -6.16 14.88 7.52
N MET A 47 -6.66 15.52 6.46
CA MET A 47 -7.17 14.82 5.27
C MET A 47 -6.05 14.07 4.55
N SER A 48 -4.89 14.71 4.35
CA SER A 48 -3.75 14.09 3.68
C SER A 48 -3.19 12.90 4.48
N GLY A 49 -3.01 13.07 5.79
CA GLY A 49 -2.53 12.01 6.67
C GLY A 49 -3.49 10.83 6.73
N SER A 50 -4.80 11.09 6.85
CA SER A 50 -5.83 10.04 6.84
C SER A 50 -5.87 9.29 5.51
N PHE A 51 -5.78 10.02 4.39
CA PHE A 51 -5.75 9.42 3.06
C PHE A 51 -4.52 8.53 2.86
N SER A 52 -3.33 9.01 3.23
CA SER A 52 -2.08 8.22 3.20
C SER A 52 -2.16 6.96 4.08
N ALA A 53 -2.74 7.07 5.28
CA ALA A 53 -2.93 5.94 6.18
C ALA A 53 -3.86 4.89 5.58
N LEU A 54 -5.02 5.32 5.04
CA LEU A 54 -5.97 4.43 4.38
C LEU A 54 -5.36 3.73 3.18
N LEU A 55 -4.63 4.47 2.33
CA LEU A 55 -3.96 3.92 1.16
C LEU A 55 -2.94 2.84 1.57
N THR A 56 -2.13 3.13 2.60
CA THR A 56 -1.17 2.18 3.18
C THR A 56 -1.85 0.90 3.65
N ILE A 57 -2.95 1.03 4.41
CA ILE A 57 -3.70 -0.11 4.93
C ILE A 57 -4.27 -0.95 3.79
N VAL A 58 -4.90 -0.32 2.79
CA VAL A 58 -5.51 -1.05 1.66
C VAL A 58 -4.45 -1.77 0.84
N THR A 59 -3.31 -1.14 0.55
CA THR A 59 -2.20 -1.79 -0.16
C THR A 59 -1.66 -2.98 0.61
N ALA A 60 -1.37 -2.81 1.91
CA ALA A 60 -0.87 -3.88 2.77
C ALA A 60 -1.83 -5.07 2.87
N TYR A 61 -3.11 -4.76 3.05
CA TYR A 61 -4.16 -5.77 3.16
C TYR A 61 -4.36 -6.52 1.83
N GLY A 62 -4.28 -5.81 0.70
CA GLY A 62 -4.34 -6.39 -0.64
C GLY A 62 -3.16 -7.34 -0.91
N ASP A 63 -1.93 -6.91 -0.61
CA ASP A 63 -0.73 -7.73 -0.74
C ASP A 63 -0.85 -9.02 0.08
N ALA A 64 -1.29 -8.89 1.34
CA ALA A 64 -1.47 -10.04 2.23
C ALA A 64 -2.59 -10.98 1.79
N SER A 65 -3.73 -10.45 1.34
CA SER A 65 -4.91 -11.22 0.95
C SER A 65 -4.61 -12.19 -0.20
N TRP A 66 -3.72 -11.78 -1.10
CA TRP A 66 -3.27 -12.55 -2.25
C TRP A 66 -1.93 -13.28 -2.03
N ARG A 67 -1.45 -13.34 -0.78
CA ARG A 67 -0.20 -14.02 -0.37
C ARG A 67 1.05 -13.50 -1.09
N TYR A 68 1.06 -12.25 -1.54
CA TYR A 68 2.31 -11.63 -1.99
C TYR A 68 3.27 -11.47 -0.80
N PRO A 69 4.59 -11.50 -1.02
CA PRO A 69 5.55 -11.13 0.02
C PRO A 69 5.35 -9.67 0.47
N ILE A 70 5.90 -9.32 1.63
CA ILE A 70 5.87 -7.94 2.13
C ILE A 70 6.38 -6.99 1.06
N ALA A 71 5.62 -5.93 0.80
CA ALA A 71 5.88 -4.94 -0.23
C ALA A 71 6.04 -5.49 -1.66
N ARG A 72 5.58 -6.71 -1.94
CA ARG A 72 5.85 -7.42 -3.21
C ARG A 72 7.35 -7.43 -3.58
N GLY A 73 8.24 -7.43 -2.58
CA GLY A 73 9.70 -7.38 -2.75
C GLY A 73 10.30 -5.97 -2.93
N GLN A 74 9.50 -4.90 -2.93
CA GLN A 74 9.95 -3.51 -3.08
C GLN A 74 10.48 -2.91 -1.76
N TYR A 75 11.49 -3.55 -1.17
CA TYR A 75 11.99 -3.21 0.18
C TYR A 75 12.64 -1.82 0.27
N VAL A 76 13.27 -1.35 -0.82
CA VAL A 76 13.89 -0.02 -0.85
C VAL A 76 12.83 1.07 -0.70
N GLN A 77 11.76 0.99 -1.49
CA GLN A 77 10.65 1.95 -1.45
C GLN A 77 9.87 1.84 -0.14
N PHE A 78 9.76 0.63 0.42
CA PHE A 78 9.20 0.41 1.74
C PHE A 78 10.01 1.11 2.85
N ALA A 79 11.34 0.99 2.81
CA ALA A 79 12.22 1.68 3.75
C ALA A 79 12.15 3.21 3.58
N VAL A 80 12.13 3.71 2.35
CA VAL A 80 11.99 5.15 2.07
C VAL A 80 10.67 5.70 2.62
N ASN A 81 9.54 5.03 2.37
CA ASN A 81 8.25 5.41 2.96
C ASN A 81 8.29 5.43 4.49
N THR A 82 8.95 4.43 5.09
CA THR A 82 9.12 4.33 6.54
C THR A 82 9.89 5.54 7.07
N VAL A 83 10.99 5.93 6.44
CA VAL A 83 11.80 7.08 6.87
C VAL A 83 11.03 8.39 6.72
N ILE A 84 10.40 8.62 5.55
CA ILE A 84 9.66 9.85 5.27
C ILE A 84 8.53 10.05 6.28
N THR A 85 7.79 9.00 6.61
CA THR A 85 6.66 9.06 7.56
C THR A 85 7.07 8.90 9.02
N ALA A 86 8.37 9.02 9.34
CA ALA A 86 8.91 8.83 10.69
C ALA A 86 8.47 7.51 11.36
N GLY A 87 8.38 6.43 10.58
CA GLY A 87 8.05 5.09 11.06
C GLY A 87 6.55 4.75 11.04
N VAL A 88 5.65 5.73 10.93
CA VAL A 88 4.19 5.49 10.98
C VAL A 88 3.75 4.54 9.88
N PHE A 89 4.28 4.69 8.66
CA PHE A 89 3.97 3.81 7.53
C PHE A 89 4.30 2.35 7.85
N TYR A 90 5.45 2.08 8.47
CA TYR A 90 5.88 0.71 8.80
C TYR A 90 4.87 0.02 9.72
N PHE A 91 4.50 0.67 10.83
CA PHE A 91 3.60 0.07 11.80
C PHE A 91 2.21 -0.15 11.20
N LEU A 92 1.68 0.82 10.45
CA LEU A 92 0.39 0.70 9.77
C LEU A 92 0.41 -0.42 8.72
N TYR A 93 1.42 -0.45 7.86
CA TYR A 93 1.54 -1.44 6.81
C TYR A 93 1.67 -2.85 7.41
N VAL A 94 2.59 -3.05 8.36
CA VAL A 94 2.83 -4.38 8.94
C VAL A 94 1.60 -4.88 9.70
N ALA A 95 0.96 -4.03 10.51
CA ALA A 95 -0.27 -4.40 11.20
C ALA A 95 -1.39 -4.80 10.23
N ALA A 96 -1.62 -3.99 9.19
CA ALA A 96 -2.62 -4.28 8.17
C ALA A 96 -2.29 -5.53 7.34
N TYR A 97 -1.01 -5.75 7.01
CA TYR A 97 -0.55 -6.92 6.29
C TYR A 97 -0.81 -8.20 7.10
N TYR A 98 -0.45 -8.23 8.38
CA TYR A 98 -0.74 -9.39 9.23
C TYR A 98 -2.24 -9.59 9.48
N ALA A 99 -3.02 -8.51 9.60
CA ALA A 99 -4.47 -8.60 9.67
C ALA A 99 -5.07 -9.20 8.39
N GLY A 100 -4.65 -8.73 7.21
CA GLY A 100 -5.08 -9.27 5.91
C GLY A 100 -4.60 -10.68 5.64
N ARG A 101 -3.48 -11.10 6.24
CA ARG A 101 -3.03 -12.49 6.17
C ARG A 101 -3.91 -13.43 6.99
N ARG A 102 -4.45 -12.95 8.12
CA ARG A 102 -5.39 -13.71 8.98
C ARG A 102 -6.81 -13.73 8.40
N HIS A 103 -7.25 -12.62 7.81
CA HIS A 103 -8.59 -12.46 7.23
C HIS A 103 -8.51 -12.02 5.76
N PRO A 104 -8.05 -12.87 4.85
CA PRO A 104 -7.85 -12.48 3.45
C PRO A 104 -9.17 -12.11 2.77
N ILE A 105 -9.21 -10.94 2.12
CA ILE A 105 -10.35 -10.50 1.30
C ILE A 105 -10.05 -10.85 -0.15
N ARG A 106 -10.58 -11.98 -0.62
CA ARG A 106 -10.39 -12.50 -1.99
C ARG A 106 -11.68 -12.41 -2.79
N ARG A 107 -12.09 -11.19 -3.14
CA ARG A 107 -13.28 -11.01 -3.99
C ARG A 107 -12.97 -11.48 -5.42
N LYS A 108 -13.69 -12.49 -5.91
CA LYS A 108 -13.58 -13.03 -7.29
C LYS A 108 -13.87 -12.00 -8.39
N GLN A 109 -14.53 -10.90 -8.04
CA GLN A 109 -14.80 -9.77 -8.95
C GLN A 109 -13.59 -8.84 -9.12
N SER A 110 -12.56 -8.92 -8.28
CA SER A 110 -11.40 -8.03 -8.39
C SER A 110 -10.63 -8.27 -9.69
N MET A 111 -10.05 -7.21 -10.25
CA MET A 111 -9.15 -7.35 -11.40
C MET A 111 -7.96 -8.24 -11.07
N GLU A 112 -7.44 -8.16 -9.83
CA GLU A 112 -6.36 -9.03 -9.36
C GLU A 112 -6.67 -10.51 -9.58
N TYR A 113 -7.86 -10.98 -9.16
CA TYR A 113 -8.30 -12.37 -9.33
C TYR A 113 -8.47 -12.76 -10.81
N ARG A 114 -8.96 -11.83 -11.64
CA ARG A 114 -9.24 -12.11 -13.05
C ARG A 114 -7.97 -12.21 -13.88
N VAL A 115 -7.00 -11.35 -13.60
CA VAL A 115 -5.76 -11.21 -14.37
C VAL A 115 -4.73 -12.28 -14.03
N HIS A 116 -4.56 -12.63 -12.76
CA HIS A 116 -3.51 -13.56 -12.34
C HIS A 116 -4.06 -15.00 -12.18
N PRO A 117 -3.63 -15.96 -13.02
CA PRO A 117 -4.14 -17.33 -12.97
C PRO A 117 -3.89 -18.04 -11.63
N ARG A 118 -2.76 -17.73 -10.97
CA ARG A 118 -2.39 -18.32 -9.66
C ARG A 118 -3.41 -18.04 -8.56
N HIS A 119 -4.20 -16.98 -8.69
CA HIS A 119 -5.21 -16.62 -7.70
C HIS A 119 -6.43 -17.53 -7.77
N ARG A 120 -6.61 -18.27 -8.89
CA ARG A 120 -7.65 -19.30 -9.06
C ARG A 120 -7.28 -20.61 -8.36
N GLU A 121 -5.99 -20.93 -8.31
CA GLU A 121 -5.44 -22.11 -7.62
C GLU A 121 -5.50 -21.97 -6.09
N LEU A 122 -5.63 -20.74 -5.58
CA LEU A 122 -5.78 -20.46 -4.15
C LEU A 122 -7.20 -20.73 -3.62
N ASP A 123 -8.17 -20.96 -4.50
CA ASP A 123 -9.60 -21.19 -4.23
C ASP A 123 -10.06 -22.62 -4.61
N SER A 124 -9.17 -23.43 -5.19
CA SER A 124 -9.39 -24.86 -5.54
C SER A 124 -8.84 -25.78 -4.45
#